data_AF-A0A8C0IZJ4-F1
#
_entry.id   AF-A0A8C0IZJ4-F1
#
_cell.length_a   1.000
_cell.length_b   1.000
_cell.length_c   1.000
_cell.angle_alpha   90.00
_cell.angle_beta   90.00
_cell.angle_gamma   90.00
#
_symmetry.space_group_name_H-M   'P 1'
#
loop_
_entity.id
_entity.type
_entity.pdbx_description
1 polymer ?
#
loop_
_entity_poly.entity_id
_entity_poly.type
_entity_poly.pdbx_seq_one_letter_code
_entity_poly.pdbx_strand_id
1 'polypeptide(L)'
;LKWNGWGYNDSKFIFNKKGQAEFTGKRYRLSGMVLPVLKEWMEKTLGASLEHKITSRAFLNTSDVPPSIVSEEFLQDLRASKISYSQEAEDRVFRAHGHCLHEIFVLREGMFKRIPDIVVWPGCHDDVVKIVELACKHNLCIIPIGGGTSVSSALECPADERRTIVSLDTSQMLGESGYCTGHEPDSMEFSSLGGWVATRASGMKKNIYGNIEDLVVHIKMVTPRGVIEKNCQVPRMSTGPDIHHFIMGSEGTLGVVTEVTIKIRPIPEYKKYGSVVFPNFERGVACLREIAKQRCAPASIRLVDNAQFQFGHALKPQVASIFTSFLDGLKKFYITKFKGFDPNELCVATLLFEGDREKVLQHEKQVYDIAAKFRYDFQGILFLIWSDLGLDYYIIGESFETSVPWDRVIDLCRNVKERIVRECKEKGVQFAPFSTCRVTQTYDAGACVYFYFAFNYRGISDPVHVYEQIERAAREEILANGGSLSHHHGVGKLRKQWMKESISDVGLGMLKSVKEYVDPNNIFGNRNLL
;
A
#
# COMPACT_ATOMS: atom_id res chain seq x y z
N LEU A 1 -14.25 11.98 -0.01
CA LEU A 1 -12.80 11.68 0.10
C LEU A 1 -12.03 12.87 -0.48
N LYS A 2 -10.74 13.01 -0.20
CA LYS A 2 -9.91 14.01 -0.89
C LYS A 2 -9.80 13.62 -2.36
N TRP A 3 -9.95 14.58 -3.26
CA TRP A 3 -9.85 14.34 -4.70
C TRP A 3 -8.41 14.34 -5.22
N ASN A 4 -7.47 14.91 -4.46
CA ASN A 4 -6.08 15.16 -4.85
C ASN A 4 -5.05 14.62 -3.84
N GLY A 5 -5.42 13.60 -3.06
CA GLY A 5 -4.58 13.05 -2.00
C GLY A 5 -5.25 11.92 -1.23
N TRP A 6 -4.61 11.47 -0.16
CA TRP A 6 -5.09 10.30 0.60
C TRP A 6 -6.21 10.64 1.60
N GLY A 7 -7.25 9.81 1.61
CA GLY A 7 -8.17 9.65 2.72
C GLY A 7 -9.30 10.68 2.82
N TYR A 8 -9.78 10.91 4.04
CA TYR A 8 -10.95 11.74 4.32
C TYR A 8 -10.62 13.25 4.32
N ASN A 9 -11.58 14.07 3.86
CA ASN A 9 -11.44 15.53 3.80
C ASN A 9 -11.21 16.18 5.18
N ASP A 10 -11.76 15.58 6.24
CA ASP A 10 -11.66 16.05 7.62
C ASP A 10 -10.30 15.74 8.28
N SER A 11 -9.43 14.95 7.63
CA SER A 11 -8.24 14.34 8.22
C SER A 11 -6.98 14.72 7.44
N LYS A 12 -6.26 15.74 7.91
CA LYS A 12 -4.99 16.20 7.34
C LYS A 12 -4.09 16.81 8.40
N PHE A 13 -2.79 16.86 8.12
CA PHE A 13 -1.87 17.67 8.93
C PHE A 13 -1.99 19.15 8.55
N ILE A 14 -1.93 20.01 9.55
CA ILE A 14 -1.81 21.47 9.41
C ILE A 14 -0.76 22.00 10.39
N PHE A 15 -0.18 23.16 10.10
CA PHE A 15 0.57 23.91 11.10
C PHE A 15 -0.34 24.97 11.72
N ASN A 16 -0.48 24.94 13.04
CA ASN A 16 -1.29 25.91 13.77
C ASN A 16 -0.60 27.30 13.82
N LYS A 17 -1.26 28.30 14.40
CA LYS A 17 -0.70 29.67 14.51
C LYS A 17 0.62 29.77 15.27
N LYS A 18 1.00 28.74 16.05
CA LYS A 18 2.27 28.65 16.77
C LYS A 18 3.34 27.88 15.98
N GLY A 19 3.05 27.52 14.73
CA GLY A 19 3.94 26.72 13.88
C GLY A 19 4.07 25.27 14.32
N GLN A 20 3.15 24.75 15.13
CA GLN A 20 3.18 23.34 15.57
C GLN A 20 2.28 22.52 14.67
N ALA A 21 2.72 21.31 14.31
CA ALA A 21 1.90 20.41 13.52
C ALA A 21 0.71 19.89 14.34
N GLU A 22 -0.44 19.78 13.72
CA GLU A 22 -1.69 19.26 14.29
C GLU A 22 -2.36 18.38 13.24
N PHE A 23 -2.97 17.27 13.67
CA PHE A 23 -3.76 16.42 12.79
C PHE A 23 -5.24 16.72 12.96
N THR A 24 -5.96 17.11 11.90
CA THR A 24 -7.34 17.59 11.99
C THR A 24 -8.36 16.47 12.22
N GLY A 25 -9.61 16.87 12.49
CA GLY A 25 -10.77 15.98 12.56
C GLY A 25 -10.94 15.33 13.92
N LYS A 26 -11.65 14.20 13.97
CA LYS A 26 -11.88 13.37 15.17
C LYS A 26 -11.85 11.86 14.89
N ARG A 27 -11.43 11.47 13.68
CA ARG A 27 -11.54 10.09 13.17
C ARG A 27 -10.50 9.16 13.80
N TYR A 28 -9.30 9.66 14.00
CA TYR A 28 -8.18 8.86 14.48
C TYR A 28 -7.79 9.27 15.89
N ARG A 29 -7.09 8.38 16.61
CA ARG A 29 -6.61 8.69 17.98
C ARG A 29 -5.70 9.92 18.04
N LEU A 30 -5.02 10.25 16.94
CA LEU A 30 -4.16 11.44 16.85
C LEU A 30 -4.93 12.72 16.48
N SER A 31 -6.19 12.61 16.06
CA SER A 31 -6.98 13.76 15.63
C SER A 31 -7.15 14.77 16.78
N GLY A 32 -6.90 16.05 16.48
CA GLY A 32 -6.87 17.17 17.42
C GLY A 32 -5.61 17.25 18.28
N MET A 33 -4.64 16.34 18.14
CA MET A 33 -3.41 16.37 18.92
C MET A 33 -2.32 17.21 18.24
N VAL A 34 -1.62 17.99 19.05
CA VAL A 34 -0.45 18.77 18.64
C VAL A 34 0.80 17.89 18.69
N LEU A 35 1.58 17.91 17.62
CA LEU A 35 2.86 17.23 17.42
C LEU A 35 4.01 18.25 17.46
N PRO A 36 4.56 18.56 18.65
CA PRO A 36 5.49 19.68 18.81
C PRO A 36 6.85 19.47 18.11
N VAL A 37 7.28 18.22 17.91
CA VAL A 37 8.61 17.87 17.40
C VAL A 37 8.62 17.64 15.88
N LEU A 38 7.46 17.43 15.25
CA LEU A 38 7.38 17.08 13.83
C LEU A 38 7.99 18.16 12.92
N LYS A 39 7.78 19.44 13.24
CA LYS A 39 8.37 20.57 12.50
C LYS A 39 9.90 20.46 12.45
N GLU A 40 10.52 20.39 13.63
CA GLU A 40 11.98 20.35 13.77
C GLU A 40 12.55 19.11 13.07
N TRP A 41 11.86 17.97 13.18
CA TRP A 41 12.26 16.75 12.48
C TRP A 41 12.24 16.93 10.95
N MET A 42 11.19 17.55 10.39
CA MET A 42 11.10 17.82 8.95
C MET A 42 12.20 18.78 8.49
N GLU A 43 12.45 19.86 9.24
CA GLU A 43 13.49 20.84 8.93
C GLU A 43 14.88 20.19 8.95
N LYS A 44 15.18 19.39 9.99
CA LYS A 44 16.47 18.73 10.17
C LYS A 44 16.71 17.58 9.19
N THR A 45 15.70 16.75 8.96
CA THR A 45 15.84 15.49 8.21
C THR A 45 15.67 15.68 6.71
N LEU A 46 14.78 16.59 6.31
CA LEU A 46 14.38 16.77 4.92
C LEU A 46 14.76 18.15 4.37
N GLY A 47 15.29 19.05 5.19
CA GLY A 47 15.54 20.44 4.77
C GLY A 47 14.25 21.18 4.41
N ALA A 48 13.09 20.73 4.91
CA ALA A 48 11.82 21.40 4.70
C ALA A 48 11.82 22.78 5.39
N SER A 49 10.96 23.71 4.94
CA SER A 49 10.81 25.02 5.58
C SER A 49 9.37 25.49 5.48
N LEU A 50 8.80 25.96 6.58
CA LEU A 50 7.43 26.50 6.60
C LEU A 50 7.28 27.78 5.76
N GLU A 51 8.38 28.46 5.46
CA GLU A 51 8.40 29.65 4.60
C GLU A 51 8.18 29.28 3.12
N HIS A 52 8.49 28.04 2.74
CA HIS A 52 8.44 27.55 1.38
C HIS A 52 7.28 26.57 1.24
N LYS A 53 6.08 27.13 1.05
CA LYS A 53 4.86 26.35 0.84
C LYS A 53 4.43 26.37 -0.63
N ILE A 54 3.92 25.26 -1.13
CA ILE A 54 3.32 25.14 -2.45
C ILE A 54 1.83 25.44 -2.38
N THR A 55 1.32 26.14 -3.38
CA THR A 55 -0.12 26.33 -3.60
C THR A 55 -0.58 25.41 -4.71
N SER A 56 -0.89 24.16 -4.37
CA SER A 56 -1.46 23.20 -5.32
C SER A 56 -2.96 23.46 -5.56
N ARG A 57 -3.53 22.87 -6.62
CA ARG A 57 -4.96 22.97 -6.96
C ARG A 57 -5.83 22.51 -5.77
N ALA A 58 -6.68 23.40 -5.27
CA ALA A 58 -7.61 23.08 -4.17
C ALA A 58 -8.84 22.30 -4.65
N PHE A 59 -9.25 22.53 -5.90
CA PHE A 59 -10.42 21.92 -6.55
C PHE A 59 -10.07 21.53 -7.97
N LEU A 60 -10.81 20.57 -8.52
CA LEU A 60 -10.70 20.17 -9.91
C LEU A 60 -11.17 21.31 -10.82
N ASN A 61 -10.33 21.73 -11.77
CA ASN A 61 -10.76 22.62 -12.84
C ASN A 61 -11.43 21.79 -13.95
N THR A 62 -12.76 21.77 -13.99
CA THR A 62 -13.51 20.96 -14.95
C THR A 62 -13.28 21.37 -16.40
N SER A 63 -12.83 22.59 -16.67
CA SER A 63 -12.46 23.05 -18.02
C SER A 63 -11.19 22.40 -18.57
N ASP A 64 -10.32 21.88 -17.70
CA ASP A 64 -9.09 21.16 -18.12
C ASP A 64 -9.38 19.68 -18.42
N VAL A 65 -10.57 19.18 -18.07
CA VAL A 65 -10.91 17.77 -18.13
C VAL A 65 -11.34 17.38 -19.55
N PRO A 66 -10.75 16.33 -20.15
CA PRO A 66 -11.18 15.86 -21.46
C PRO A 66 -12.68 15.52 -21.50
N PRO A 67 -13.40 15.86 -22.59
CA PRO A 67 -14.82 15.57 -22.70
C PRO A 67 -15.09 14.06 -22.60
N SER A 68 -16.29 13.69 -22.14
CA SER A 68 -16.76 12.31 -22.19
C SER A 68 -17.07 11.92 -23.64
N ILE A 69 -16.51 10.80 -24.12
CA ILE A 69 -16.75 10.28 -25.47
C ILE A 69 -17.49 8.93 -25.36
N VAL A 70 -18.81 8.98 -25.50
CA VAL A 70 -19.69 7.82 -25.34
C VAL A 70 -20.74 7.81 -26.45
N SER A 71 -20.96 6.65 -27.08
CA SER A 71 -21.99 6.51 -28.12
C SER A 71 -23.40 6.53 -27.53
N GLU A 72 -24.34 7.17 -28.24
CA GLU A 72 -25.74 7.25 -27.81
C GLU A 72 -26.42 5.87 -27.76
N GLU A 73 -26.06 4.94 -28.64
CA GLU A 73 -26.58 3.57 -28.65
C GLU A 73 -26.26 2.83 -27.34
N PHE A 74 -25.00 2.89 -26.89
CA PHE A 74 -24.62 2.34 -25.58
C PHE A 74 -25.35 3.02 -24.42
N LEU A 75 -25.50 4.35 -24.44
CA LEU A 75 -26.23 5.07 -23.39
C LEU A 75 -27.71 4.66 -23.31
N GLN A 76 -28.35 4.37 -24.45
CA GLN A 76 -29.72 3.86 -24.50
C GLN A 76 -29.81 2.48 -23.84
N ASP A 77 -28.91 1.56 -24.19
CA ASP A 77 -28.86 0.22 -23.57
C ASP A 77 -28.55 0.29 -22.07
N LEU A 78 -27.63 1.16 -21.66
CA LEU A 78 -27.27 1.36 -20.26
C LEU A 78 -28.46 1.92 -19.47
N ARG A 79 -29.19 2.91 -20.01
CA ARG A 79 -30.44 3.41 -19.39
C ARG A 79 -31.50 2.32 -19.28
N ALA A 80 -31.64 1.46 -20.29
CA ALA A 80 -32.58 0.34 -20.25
C ALA A 80 -32.22 -0.69 -19.17
N SER A 81 -30.92 -0.88 -18.90
CA SER A 81 -30.45 -1.76 -17.82
C SER A 81 -30.75 -1.25 -16.41
N LYS A 82 -31.05 0.05 -16.25
CA LYS A 82 -31.27 0.76 -14.97
C LYS A 82 -30.04 0.80 -14.05
N ILE A 83 -28.86 0.49 -14.56
CA ILE A 83 -27.59 0.60 -13.83
C ILE A 83 -27.23 2.10 -13.70
N SER A 84 -26.83 2.51 -12.50
CA SER A 84 -26.42 3.89 -12.24
C SER A 84 -25.12 4.23 -12.97
N TYR A 85 -25.04 5.43 -13.55
CA TYR A 85 -23.86 5.89 -14.27
C TYR A 85 -23.67 7.41 -14.17
N SER A 86 -22.45 7.87 -14.46
CA SER A 86 -22.08 9.29 -14.48
C SER A 86 -21.06 9.56 -15.58
N GLN A 87 -21.22 10.71 -16.26
CA GLN A 87 -20.24 11.28 -17.18
C GLN A 87 -19.57 12.54 -16.61
N GLU A 88 -19.84 12.85 -15.34
CA GLU A 88 -19.32 14.04 -14.69
C GLU A 88 -17.80 13.99 -14.55
N ALA A 89 -17.17 15.14 -14.76
CA ALA A 89 -15.71 15.28 -14.73
C ALA A 89 -15.11 14.80 -13.40
N GLU A 90 -15.75 15.15 -12.28
CA GLU A 90 -15.31 14.80 -10.92
C GLU A 90 -15.29 13.29 -10.71
N ASP A 91 -16.36 12.59 -11.12
CA ASP A 91 -16.48 11.15 -10.97
C ASP A 91 -15.45 10.38 -11.80
N ARG A 92 -15.20 10.87 -13.03
CA ARG A 92 -14.25 10.27 -13.97
C ARG A 92 -12.81 10.48 -13.50
N VAL A 93 -12.45 11.70 -13.10
CA VAL A 93 -11.09 12.01 -12.61
C VAL A 93 -10.79 11.26 -11.33
N PHE A 94 -11.73 11.19 -10.39
CA PHE A 94 -11.55 10.46 -9.12
C PHE A 94 -11.21 8.97 -9.31
N ARG A 95 -11.59 8.39 -10.46
CA ARG A 95 -11.39 6.97 -10.79
C ARG A 95 -10.32 6.73 -11.85
N ALA A 96 -9.60 7.79 -12.24
CA ALA A 96 -8.53 7.70 -13.23
C ALA A 96 -7.16 7.31 -12.64
N HIS A 97 -7.08 7.16 -11.31
CA HIS A 97 -5.80 7.03 -10.61
C HIS A 97 -5.86 6.11 -9.39
N GLY A 98 -4.67 5.67 -8.97
CA GLY A 98 -4.39 5.14 -7.64
C GLY A 98 -3.71 6.18 -6.74
N HIS A 99 -2.67 5.76 -6.02
CA HIS A 99 -1.92 6.59 -5.07
C HIS A 99 -0.42 6.53 -5.31
N CYS A 100 0.03 6.26 -6.54
CA CYS A 100 1.42 6.52 -6.90
C CYS A 100 1.71 8.03 -6.85
N LEU A 101 2.96 8.38 -6.55
CA LEU A 101 3.41 9.77 -6.41
C LEU A 101 3.10 10.58 -7.66
N HIS A 102 3.40 10.05 -8.85
CA HIS A 102 3.16 10.77 -10.11
C HIS A 102 1.67 11.05 -10.31
N GLU A 103 0.78 10.13 -9.92
CA GLU A 103 -0.67 10.29 -10.05
C GLU A 103 -1.17 11.42 -9.15
N ILE A 104 -0.71 11.44 -7.89
CA ILE A 104 -1.04 12.51 -6.93
C ILE A 104 -0.46 13.85 -7.39
N PHE A 105 0.75 13.85 -7.95
CA PHE A 105 1.38 15.06 -8.48
C PHE A 105 0.57 15.62 -9.67
N VAL A 106 0.12 14.76 -10.58
CA VAL A 106 -0.74 15.14 -11.71
C VAL A 106 -2.07 15.74 -11.23
N LEU A 107 -2.72 15.18 -10.21
CA LEU A 107 -3.95 15.77 -9.64
C LEU A 107 -3.72 17.18 -9.08
N ARG A 108 -2.55 17.41 -8.46
CA ARG A 108 -2.24 18.66 -7.76
C ARG A 108 -1.78 19.77 -8.70
N GLU A 109 -1.04 19.42 -9.74
CA GLU A 109 -0.31 20.37 -10.59
C GLU A 109 -0.72 20.33 -12.07
N GLY A 110 -1.50 19.33 -12.50
CA GLY A 110 -1.83 19.12 -13.92
C GLY A 110 -3.14 18.39 -14.18
N MET A 111 -3.14 17.55 -15.22
CA MET A 111 -4.26 16.71 -15.64
C MET A 111 -3.76 15.44 -16.32
N PHE A 112 -4.48 14.33 -16.15
CA PHE A 112 -4.16 13.07 -16.82
C PHE A 112 -4.37 13.17 -18.33
N LYS A 113 -3.52 12.49 -19.11
CA LYS A 113 -3.66 12.42 -20.57
C LYS A 113 -4.93 11.71 -21.02
N ARG A 114 -5.37 10.71 -20.24
CA ARG A 114 -6.58 9.93 -20.46
C ARG A 114 -7.22 9.62 -19.12
N ILE A 115 -8.54 9.75 -19.07
CA ILE A 115 -9.38 9.38 -17.94
C ILE A 115 -10.52 8.49 -18.46
N PRO A 116 -11.27 7.78 -17.59
CA PRO A 116 -12.49 7.10 -18.00
C PRO A 116 -13.45 8.06 -18.72
N ASP A 117 -14.21 7.57 -19.70
CA ASP A 117 -15.25 8.36 -20.36
C ASP A 117 -16.54 8.36 -19.53
N ILE A 118 -16.85 7.22 -18.91
CA ILE A 118 -18.06 7.05 -18.11
C ILE A 118 -17.75 6.18 -16.89
N VAL A 119 -18.47 6.44 -15.81
CA VAL A 119 -18.45 5.63 -14.59
C VAL A 119 -19.77 4.88 -14.47
N VAL A 120 -19.72 3.60 -14.10
CA VAL A 120 -20.92 2.78 -13.81
C VAL A 120 -20.81 2.15 -12.43
N TRP A 121 -21.93 2.04 -11.75
CA TRP A 121 -22.04 1.43 -10.42
C TRP A 121 -23.00 0.23 -10.43
N PRO A 122 -22.51 -0.99 -10.69
CA PRO A 122 -23.31 -2.20 -10.53
C PRO A 122 -23.73 -2.39 -9.06
N GLY A 123 -24.98 -2.80 -8.84
CA GLY A 123 -25.48 -3.15 -7.51
C GLY A 123 -25.29 -4.63 -7.16
N CYS A 124 -25.09 -5.49 -8.15
CA CYS A 124 -24.96 -6.93 -7.96
C CYS A 124 -24.17 -7.63 -9.08
N HIS A 125 -23.99 -8.95 -8.96
CA HIS A 125 -23.35 -9.79 -9.97
C HIS A 125 -23.98 -9.64 -11.36
N ASP A 126 -25.31 -9.69 -11.45
CA ASP A 126 -26.03 -9.65 -12.73
C ASP A 126 -25.85 -8.32 -13.47
N ASP A 127 -25.70 -7.22 -12.74
CA ASP A 127 -25.38 -5.92 -13.34
C ASP A 127 -23.99 -5.94 -13.99
N VAL A 128 -23.01 -6.59 -13.34
CA VAL A 128 -21.67 -6.78 -13.90
C VAL A 128 -21.72 -7.63 -15.17
N VAL A 129 -22.50 -8.72 -15.17
CA VAL A 129 -22.72 -9.55 -16.37
C VAL A 129 -23.24 -8.69 -17.52
N LYS A 130 -24.31 -7.92 -17.29
CA LYS A 130 -24.88 -7.01 -18.31
C LYS A 130 -23.88 -5.97 -18.81
N ILE A 131 -23.09 -5.36 -17.91
CA ILE A 131 -22.09 -4.36 -18.32
C ILE A 131 -21.03 -4.99 -19.23
N VAL A 132 -20.57 -6.21 -18.91
CA VAL A 132 -19.57 -6.92 -19.73
C VAL A 132 -20.17 -7.33 -21.09
N GLU A 133 -21.42 -7.77 -21.12
CA GLU A 133 -22.14 -8.04 -22.38
C GLU A 133 -22.27 -6.77 -23.25
N LEU A 134 -22.64 -5.64 -22.64
CA LEU A 134 -22.71 -4.35 -23.33
C LEU A 134 -21.33 -3.90 -23.82
N ALA A 135 -20.27 -4.13 -23.05
CA ALA A 135 -18.91 -3.83 -23.47
C ALA A 135 -18.48 -4.67 -24.67
N CYS A 136 -18.87 -5.94 -24.72
CA CYS A 136 -18.65 -6.79 -25.90
C CYS A 136 -19.45 -6.29 -27.11
N LYS A 137 -20.73 -5.94 -26.92
CA LYS A 137 -21.63 -5.43 -27.99
C LYS A 137 -21.12 -4.13 -28.61
N HIS A 138 -20.66 -3.20 -27.77
CA HIS A 138 -20.29 -1.84 -28.18
C HIS A 138 -18.77 -1.61 -28.29
N ASN A 139 -17.96 -2.67 -28.17
CA ASN A 139 -16.49 -2.61 -28.19
C ASN A 139 -15.91 -1.57 -27.22
N LEU A 140 -16.29 -1.69 -25.94
CA LEU A 140 -15.84 -0.80 -24.88
C LEU A 140 -14.58 -1.35 -24.20
N CYS A 141 -13.83 -0.47 -23.54
CA CYS A 141 -12.77 -0.84 -22.60
C CYS A 141 -13.31 -0.71 -21.17
N ILE A 142 -13.06 -1.69 -20.31
CA ILE A 142 -13.43 -1.68 -18.89
C ILE A 142 -12.15 -1.62 -18.05
N ILE A 143 -12.15 -0.74 -17.05
CA ILE A 143 -11.17 -0.73 -15.96
C ILE A 143 -11.96 -0.87 -14.64
N PRO A 144 -11.88 -2.03 -13.97
CA PRO A 144 -12.53 -2.21 -12.67
C PRO A 144 -11.85 -1.36 -11.60
N ILE A 145 -12.66 -0.74 -10.74
CA ILE A 145 -12.17 -0.03 -9.56
C ILE A 145 -12.98 -0.44 -8.34
N GLY A 146 -12.27 -0.66 -7.23
CA GLY A 146 -12.87 -0.81 -5.91
C GLY A 146 -12.55 0.42 -5.07
N GLY A 147 -11.58 0.28 -4.17
CA GLY A 147 -11.18 1.36 -3.26
C GLY A 147 -10.31 2.48 -3.86
N GLY A 148 -9.85 2.36 -5.10
CA GLY A 148 -8.91 3.33 -5.70
C GLY A 148 -7.51 3.35 -5.07
N THR A 149 -7.11 2.31 -4.32
CA THR A 149 -5.90 2.31 -3.47
C THR A 149 -4.64 1.73 -4.13
N SER A 150 -4.63 1.58 -5.46
CA SER A 150 -3.50 1.00 -6.21
C SER A 150 -2.22 1.83 -6.05
N VAL A 151 -1.06 1.18 -5.92
CA VAL A 151 0.28 1.82 -5.91
C VAL A 151 1.21 1.17 -6.96
N SER A 152 0.64 0.86 -8.11
CA SER A 152 1.30 0.22 -9.26
C SER A 152 0.89 0.81 -10.61
N SER A 153 0.27 1.99 -10.62
CA SER A 153 -0.43 2.56 -11.79
C SER A 153 -1.51 1.63 -12.36
N ALA A 154 -2.10 0.73 -11.57
CA ALA A 154 -3.05 -0.27 -12.11
C ALA A 154 -4.33 0.33 -12.71
N LEU A 155 -4.72 1.51 -12.23
CA LEU A 155 -5.97 2.21 -12.62
C LEU A 155 -5.76 3.28 -13.70
N GLU A 156 -4.52 3.69 -13.94
CA GLU A 156 -4.19 4.70 -14.93
C GLU A 156 -4.64 4.23 -16.34
N CYS A 157 -5.36 5.09 -17.05
CA CYS A 157 -5.89 4.78 -18.37
C CYS A 157 -4.77 4.86 -19.43
N PRO A 158 -4.58 3.84 -20.30
CA PRO A 158 -3.62 3.93 -21.40
C PRO A 158 -3.92 5.13 -22.30
N ALA A 159 -2.92 6.00 -22.51
CA ALA A 159 -3.11 7.27 -23.20
C ALA A 159 -3.58 7.14 -24.66
N ASP A 160 -3.26 6.02 -25.30
CA ASP A 160 -3.58 5.69 -26.69
C ASP A 160 -4.86 4.85 -26.84
N GLU A 161 -5.57 4.52 -25.75
CA GLU A 161 -6.85 3.81 -25.82
C GLU A 161 -7.96 4.72 -26.38
N ARG A 162 -8.41 4.39 -27.59
CA ARG A 162 -9.40 5.16 -28.35
C ARG A 162 -10.84 4.73 -28.11
N ARG A 163 -11.07 3.52 -27.59
CA ARG A 163 -12.41 3.06 -27.22
C ARG A 163 -12.93 3.88 -26.04
N THR A 164 -14.25 3.90 -25.88
CA THR A 164 -14.87 4.39 -24.64
C THR A 164 -14.37 3.55 -23.47
N ILE A 165 -13.80 4.19 -22.46
CA ILE A 165 -13.33 3.57 -21.22
C ILE A 165 -14.44 3.71 -20.16
N VAL A 166 -14.95 2.58 -19.71
CA VAL A 166 -15.88 2.45 -18.59
C VAL A 166 -15.09 2.16 -17.32
N SER A 167 -15.16 3.08 -16.36
CA SER A 167 -14.77 2.79 -14.98
C SER A 167 -15.90 2.02 -14.31
N LEU A 168 -15.68 0.72 -14.06
CA LEU A 168 -16.66 -0.14 -13.41
C LEU A 168 -16.37 -0.14 -11.90
N ASP A 169 -17.14 0.63 -11.15
CA ASP A 169 -16.95 0.87 -9.73
C ASP A 169 -17.79 -0.09 -8.88
N THR A 170 -17.14 -1.04 -8.22
CA THR A 170 -17.82 -2.07 -7.41
C THR A 170 -18.17 -1.61 -5.99
N SER A 171 -18.05 -0.32 -5.67
CA SER A 171 -18.29 0.22 -4.32
C SER A 171 -19.75 0.07 -3.84
N GLN A 172 -20.71 -0.12 -4.74
CA GLN A 172 -22.11 -0.38 -4.39
C GLN A 172 -22.44 -1.86 -4.18
N MET A 173 -21.50 -2.79 -4.44
CA MET A 173 -21.67 -4.23 -4.27
C MET A 173 -21.38 -4.72 -2.83
N LEU A 174 -21.36 -3.81 -1.84
CA LEU A 174 -20.95 -4.13 -0.47
C LEU A 174 -22.08 -4.83 0.30
N GLY A 175 -21.74 -5.94 0.96
CA GLY A 175 -22.57 -6.60 1.96
C GLY A 175 -21.98 -6.45 3.36
N GLU A 176 -22.81 -6.10 4.35
CA GLU A 176 -22.41 -6.09 5.76
C GLU A 176 -22.51 -7.50 6.36
N SER A 177 -21.57 -7.88 7.23
CA SER A 177 -21.66 -9.10 8.03
C SER A 177 -20.86 -8.96 9.33
N GLY A 178 -21.43 -9.40 10.46
CA GLY A 178 -20.92 -9.20 11.82
C GLY A 178 -19.74 -10.08 12.28
N TYR A 179 -18.86 -10.51 11.36
CA TYR A 179 -17.69 -11.36 11.66
C TYR A 179 -16.38 -10.67 11.26
N CYS A 180 -15.25 -11.13 11.80
CA CYS A 180 -13.93 -10.63 11.41
C CYS A 180 -13.17 -11.64 10.53
N THR A 181 -12.44 -11.12 9.55
CA THR A 181 -11.54 -11.90 8.69
C THR A 181 -10.11 -11.89 9.22
N GLY A 182 -9.77 -10.84 9.99
CA GLY A 182 -8.39 -10.56 10.44
C GLY A 182 -7.47 -10.04 9.32
N HIS A 183 -7.98 -9.88 8.09
CA HIS A 183 -7.24 -9.29 6.98
C HIS A 183 -7.27 -7.77 7.08
N GLU A 184 -6.19 -7.21 7.61
CA GLU A 184 -6.05 -5.77 7.89
C GLU A 184 -4.88 -5.20 7.06
N PRO A 185 -5.04 -4.98 5.74
CA PRO A 185 -4.09 -4.16 4.98
C PRO A 185 -4.18 -2.71 5.47
N ASP A 186 -3.07 -1.97 5.37
CA ASP A 186 -3.02 -0.57 5.83
C ASP A 186 -4.05 0.33 5.09
N SER A 187 -4.55 -0.10 3.92
CA SER A 187 -5.58 0.56 3.10
C SER A 187 -7.02 0.14 3.40
N MET A 188 -7.28 -0.67 4.43
CA MET A 188 -8.58 -1.34 4.65
C MET A 188 -9.80 -0.41 4.77
N GLU A 189 -9.61 0.87 5.10
CA GLU A 189 -10.69 1.87 5.14
C GLU A 189 -11.35 2.08 3.76
N PHE A 190 -10.62 1.81 2.67
CA PHE A 190 -11.07 2.05 1.31
C PHE A 190 -10.91 0.83 0.39
N SER A 191 -9.82 0.07 0.52
CA SER A 191 -9.56 -1.10 -0.33
C SER A 191 -10.66 -2.15 -0.20
N SER A 192 -11.02 -2.79 -1.32
CA SER A 192 -12.11 -3.77 -1.37
C SER A 192 -11.60 -5.21 -1.48
N LEU A 193 -12.47 -6.18 -1.14
CA LEU A 193 -12.17 -7.61 -1.23
C LEU A 193 -11.80 -8.06 -2.65
N GLY A 194 -12.51 -7.59 -3.67
CA GLY A 194 -12.16 -7.84 -5.07
C GLY A 194 -10.79 -7.28 -5.44
N GLY A 195 -10.45 -6.08 -4.93
CA GLY A 195 -9.12 -5.49 -5.07
C GLY A 195 -8.04 -6.36 -4.42
N TRP A 196 -8.27 -6.87 -3.21
CA TRP A 196 -7.33 -7.76 -2.52
C TRP A 196 -7.04 -9.04 -3.31
N VAL A 197 -8.07 -9.66 -3.89
CA VAL A 197 -7.91 -10.81 -4.79
C VAL A 197 -7.10 -10.41 -6.01
N ALA A 198 -7.45 -9.30 -6.66
CA ALA A 198 -6.80 -8.84 -7.88
C ALA A 198 -5.32 -8.49 -7.69
N THR A 199 -4.88 -8.08 -6.50
CA THR A 199 -3.50 -7.64 -6.23
C THR A 199 -2.68 -8.57 -5.33
N ARG A 200 -3.25 -9.68 -4.87
CA ARG A 200 -2.65 -10.57 -3.85
C ARG A 200 -2.28 -9.80 -2.56
N ALA A 201 -3.25 -9.06 -2.03
CA ALA A 201 -3.01 -8.22 -0.85
C ALA A 201 -2.54 -9.02 0.37
N SER A 202 -1.69 -8.38 1.17
CA SER A 202 -1.19 -8.89 2.45
C SER A 202 -1.64 -7.98 3.59
N GLY A 203 -2.12 -8.59 4.68
CA GLY A 203 -2.60 -7.88 5.87
C GLY A 203 -1.59 -7.89 7.00
N MET A 204 -1.68 -6.90 7.90
CA MET A 204 -0.81 -6.78 9.08
C MET A 204 -0.72 -8.08 9.89
N LYS A 205 -1.84 -8.80 10.02
CA LYS A 205 -1.98 -9.94 10.94
C LYS A 205 -1.89 -11.31 10.26
N LYS A 206 -1.27 -11.37 9.07
CA LYS A 206 -1.22 -12.60 8.26
C LYS A 206 -0.64 -13.81 8.99
N ASN A 207 0.15 -13.62 10.05
CA ASN A 207 0.70 -14.75 10.82
C ASN A 207 -0.38 -15.63 11.48
N ILE A 208 -1.54 -15.07 11.82
CA ILE A 208 -2.67 -15.83 12.37
C ILE A 208 -3.68 -16.19 11.27
N TYR A 209 -3.99 -15.23 10.40
CA TYR A 209 -5.14 -15.34 9.48
C TYR A 209 -4.77 -15.78 8.07
N GLY A 210 -3.50 -15.66 7.68
CA GLY A 210 -3.03 -15.84 6.31
C GLY A 210 -3.12 -14.57 5.45
N ASN A 211 -2.48 -14.62 4.29
CA ASN A 211 -2.66 -13.64 3.22
C ASN A 211 -3.96 -13.93 2.46
N ILE A 212 -4.29 -13.12 1.43
CA ILE A 212 -5.55 -13.28 0.72
C ILE A 212 -5.69 -14.67 0.06
N GLU A 213 -4.60 -15.24 -0.44
CA GLU A 213 -4.57 -16.59 -1.03
C GLU A 213 -4.87 -17.71 -0.02
N ASP A 214 -4.62 -17.47 1.26
CA ASP A 214 -4.93 -18.41 2.33
C ASP A 214 -6.37 -18.26 2.82
N LEU A 215 -6.91 -17.05 2.73
CA LEU A 215 -8.23 -16.67 3.22
C LEU A 215 -9.35 -16.99 2.24
N VAL A 216 -9.10 -16.83 0.94
CA VAL A 216 -10.08 -17.10 -0.11
C VAL A 216 -10.36 -18.59 -0.21
N VAL A 217 -11.64 -18.94 -0.14
CA VAL A 217 -12.15 -20.30 -0.32
C VAL A 217 -12.76 -20.48 -1.70
N HIS A 218 -13.44 -19.45 -2.21
CA HIS A 218 -14.17 -19.50 -3.48
C HIS A 218 -14.26 -18.12 -4.12
N ILE A 219 -14.23 -18.07 -5.45
CA ILE A 219 -14.28 -16.83 -6.25
C ILE A 219 -15.30 -17.03 -7.37
N LYS A 220 -16.16 -16.02 -7.58
CA LYS A 220 -16.95 -15.84 -8.80
C LYS A 220 -16.43 -14.62 -9.56
N MET A 221 -16.08 -14.81 -10.83
CA MET A 221 -15.55 -13.76 -11.70
C MET A 221 -16.28 -13.70 -13.03
N VAL A 222 -16.70 -12.51 -13.45
CA VAL A 222 -17.30 -12.27 -14.78
C VAL A 222 -16.19 -11.90 -15.76
N THR A 223 -16.12 -12.61 -16.88
CA THR A 223 -15.20 -12.34 -18.00
C THR A 223 -16.00 -12.19 -19.30
N PRO A 224 -15.42 -11.66 -20.38
CA PRO A 224 -16.07 -11.60 -21.70
C PRO A 224 -16.49 -12.97 -22.25
N ARG A 225 -15.80 -14.04 -21.83
CA ARG A 225 -16.12 -15.42 -22.21
C ARG A 225 -17.26 -16.05 -21.40
N GLY A 226 -17.56 -15.49 -20.22
CA GLY A 226 -18.54 -16.03 -19.27
C GLY A 226 -18.06 -15.96 -17.82
N VAL A 227 -18.80 -16.64 -16.95
CA VAL A 227 -18.52 -16.67 -15.49
C VAL A 227 -17.54 -17.80 -15.16
N ILE A 228 -16.49 -17.47 -14.42
CA ILE A 228 -15.57 -18.44 -13.81
C ILE A 228 -16.01 -18.68 -12.37
N GLU A 229 -16.36 -19.93 -12.06
CA GLU A 229 -16.82 -20.36 -10.75
C GLU A 229 -16.52 -21.86 -10.55
N LYS A 230 -16.07 -22.27 -9.35
CA LYS A 230 -16.00 -23.70 -9.00
C LYS A 230 -17.36 -24.21 -8.52
N ASN A 231 -17.69 -25.44 -8.88
CA ASN A 231 -19.00 -26.05 -8.55
C ASN A 231 -19.17 -26.49 -7.07
N CYS A 232 -18.17 -26.34 -6.22
CA CYS A 232 -18.27 -26.71 -4.80
C CYS A 232 -17.36 -25.84 -3.91
N GLN A 233 -17.70 -25.77 -2.62
CA GLN A 233 -16.94 -25.06 -1.60
C GLN A 233 -16.36 -26.04 -0.58
N VAL A 234 -15.41 -26.87 -1.02
CA VAL A 234 -14.70 -27.82 -0.15
C VAL A 234 -13.33 -27.26 0.23
N PRO A 235 -12.76 -27.62 1.40
CA PRO A 235 -11.59 -26.93 1.94
C PRO A 235 -10.29 -27.14 1.14
N ARG A 236 -10.18 -28.21 0.35
CA ARG A 236 -9.02 -28.51 -0.49
C ARG A 236 -9.40 -29.44 -1.63
N MET A 237 -8.86 -29.20 -2.82
CA MET A 237 -9.09 -30.01 -4.02
C MET A 237 -7.77 -30.43 -4.68
N SER A 238 -7.84 -31.46 -5.51
CA SER A 238 -6.74 -31.91 -6.36
C SER A 238 -7.29 -32.24 -7.75
N THR A 239 -7.77 -31.21 -8.45
CA THR A 239 -8.49 -31.31 -9.73
C THR A 239 -7.75 -30.55 -10.84
N GLY A 240 -6.44 -30.77 -10.94
CA GLY A 240 -5.55 -30.01 -11.84
C GLY A 240 -5.04 -28.70 -11.23
N PRO A 241 -4.45 -27.80 -12.05
CA PRO A 241 -4.02 -26.47 -11.62
C PRO A 241 -5.16 -25.67 -10.99
N ASP A 242 -4.90 -24.99 -9.87
CA ASP A 242 -5.93 -24.22 -9.18
C ASP A 242 -6.26 -22.93 -9.94
N ILE A 243 -7.42 -22.91 -10.59
CA ILE A 243 -7.91 -21.75 -11.35
C ILE A 243 -8.09 -20.48 -10.51
N HIS A 244 -8.24 -20.58 -9.18
CA HIS A 244 -8.26 -19.37 -8.33
C HIS A 244 -6.95 -18.59 -8.42
N HIS A 245 -5.81 -19.27 -8.60
CA HIS A 245 -4.51 -18.62 -8.78
C HIS A 245 -4.31 -17.98 -10.16
N PHE A 246 -5.16 -18.28 -11.13
CA PHE A 246 -5.19 -17.57 -12.42
C PHE A 246 -5.90 -16.22 -12.26
N ILE A 247 -6.84 -16.13 -11.30
CA ILE A 247 -7.58 -14.91 -10.98
C ILE A 247 -6.80 -14.03 -9.98
N MET A 248 -6.21 -14.64 -8.94
CA MET A 248 -5.48 -13.90 -7.92
C MET A 248 -4.21 -13.27 -8.50
N GLY A 249 -4.06 -11.95 -8.37
CA GLY A 249 -2.95 -11.22 -8.98
C GLY A 249 -3.17 -10.86 -10.44
N SER A 250 -4.39 -11.01 -10.98
CA SER A 250 -4.73 -10.64 -12.36
C SER A 250 -4.86 -9.13 -12.58
N GLU A 251 -4.89 -8.32 -11.52
CA GLU A 251 -4.88 -6.85 -11.56
C GLU A 251 -5.91 -6.23 -12.53
N GLY A 252 -7.11 -6.82 -12.61
CA GLY A 252 -8.22 -6.33 -13.42
C GLY A 252 -8.07 -6.58 -14.92
N THR A 253 -7.14 -7.43 -15.35
CA THR A 253 -6.87 -7.71 -16.77
C THR A 253 -7.78 -8.80 -17.36
N LEU A 254 -8.45 -9.61 -16.54
CA LEU A 254 -9.21 -10.78 -17.03
C LEU A 254 -10.74 -10.61 -16.91
N GLY A 255 -11.21 -9.79 -15.98
CA GLY A 255 -12.60 -9.78 -15.57
C GLY A 255 -12.84 -8.97 -14.30
N VAL A 256 -14.07 -9.07 -13.78
CA VAL A 256 -14.49 -8.50 -12.49
C VAL A 256 -14.75 -9.61 -11.50
N VAL A 257 -14.08 -9.58 -10.35
CA VAL A 257 -14.43 -10.42 -9.20
C VAL A 257 -15.69 -9.85 -8.54
N THR A 258 -16.79 -10.60 -8.55
CA THR A 258 -18.09 -10.14 -8.05
C THR A 258 -18.44 -10.69 -6.68
N GLU A 259 -18.04 -11.93 -6.39
CA GLU A 259 -18.30 -12.59 -5.11
C GLU A 259 -17.07 -13.39 -4.68
N VAL A 260 -16.82 -13.40 -3.37
CA VAL A 260 -15.70 -14.15 -2.78
C VAL A 260 -16.17 -14.76 -1.47
N THR A 261 -15.98 -16.06 -1.31
CA THR A 261 -16.12 -16.72 0.00
C THR A 261 -14.77 -16.67 0.70
N ILE A 262 -14.74 -16.13 1.92
CA ILE A 262 -13.51 -16.00 2.72
C ILE A 262 -13.66 -16.68 4.06
N LYS A 263 -12.53 -17.16 4.61
CA LYS A 263 -12.47 -17.64 5.98
C LYS A 263 -12.77 -16.50 6.96
N ILE A 264 -13.60 -16.79 7.95
CA ILE A 264 -13.89 -15.91 9.09
C ILE A 264 -13.43 -16.58 10.38
N ARG A 265 -13.15 -15.76 11.40
CA ARG A 265 -12.79 -16.22 12.74
C ARG A 265 -13.61 -15.47 13.80
N PRO A 266 -13.80 -16.05 15.00
CA PRO A 266 -14.31 -15.31 16.14
C PRO A 266 -13.48 -14.07 16.40
N ILE A 267 -14.12 -12.99 16.86
CA ILE A 267 -13.41 -11.78 17.29
C ILE A 267 -12.51 -12.17 18.48
N PRO A 268 -11.22 -11.81 18.48
CA PRO A 268 -10.32 -12.17 19.57
C PRO A 268 -10.74 -11.52 20.88
N GLU A 269 -10.79 -12.32 21.96
CA GLU A 269 -11.17 -11.88 23.31
C GLU A 269 -10.22 -10.80 23.84
N TYR A 270 -8.92 -10.97 23.59
CA TYR A 270 -7.87 -10.13 24.16
C TYR A 270 -6.85 -9.70 23.10
N LYS A 271 -6.40 -8.45 23.19
CA LYS A 271 -5.31 -7.89 22.38
C LYS A 271 -4.24 -7.29 23.28
N LYS A 272 -2.98 -7.56 22.97
CA LYS A 272 -1.82 -7.08 23.74
C LYS A 272 -0.75 -6.51 22.80
N TYR A 273 -0.40 -5.26 23.03
CA TYR A 273 0.69 -4.57 22.33
C TYR A 273 1.98 -4.66 23.14
N GLY A 274 3.10 -4.76 22.44
CA GLY A 274 4.45 -4.80 23.03
C GLY A 274 5.49 -4.19 22.10
N SER A 275 6.72 -4.07 22.58
CA SER A 275 7.85 -3.70 21.74
C SER A 275 9.18 -4.21 22.29
N VAL A 276 10.17 -4.30 21.40
CA VAL A 276 11.49 -4.87 21.64
C VAL A 276 12.56 -3.93 21.09
N VAL A 277 13.53 -3.50 21.90
CA VAL A 277 14.65 -2.66 21.45
C VAL A 277 15.88 -3.54 21.25
N PHE A 278 16.57 -3.35 20.13
CA PHE A 278 17.83 -4.04 19.83
C PHE A 278 18.96 -3.02 19.64
N PRO A 279 20.22 -3.42 19.92
CA PRO A 279 21.38 -2.55 19.71
C PRO A 279 21.53 -2.05 18.28
N ASN A 280 21.23 -2.88 17.29
CA ASN A 280 21.28 -2.55 15.88
C ASN A 280 20.29 -3.39 15.07
N PHE A 281 20.12 -3.06 13.79
CA PHE A 281 19.14 -3.68 12.91
C PHE A 281 19.43 -5.17 12.67
N GLU A 282 20.71 -5.55 12.59
CA GLU A 282 21.19 -6.92 12.39
C GLU A 282 20.74 -7.85 13.52
N ARG A 283 20.87 -7.40 14.77
CA ARG A 283 20.39 -8.15 15.95
C ARG A 283 18.88 -8.29 15.95
N GLY A 284 18.16 -7.25 15.54
CA GLY A 284 16.71 -7.31 15.37
C GLY A 284 16.29 -8.33 14.31
N VAL A 285 16.93 -8.33 13.14
CA VAL A 285 16.64 -9.28 12.05
C VAL A 285 16.97 -10.70 12.49
N ALA A 286 18.08 -10.93 13.19
CA ALA A 286 18.43 -12.24 13.74
C ALA A 286 17.37 -12.76 14.73
N CYS A 287 16.84 -11.88 15.58
CA CYS A 287 15.74 -12.23 16.49
C CYS A 287 14.46 -12.58 15.72
N LEU A 288 14.07 -11.77 14.72
CA LEU A 288 12.89 -12.06 13.88
C LEU A 288 13.04 -13.38 13.14
N ARG A 289 14.24 -13.69 12.64
CA ARG A 289 14.57 -14.97 12.00
C ARG A 289 14.43 -16.15 12.97
N GLU A 290 14.89 -16.00 14.22
CA GLU A 290 14.76 -17.05 15.24
C GLU A 290 13.29 -17.28 15.65
N ILE A 291 12.51 -16.21 15.78
CA ILE A 291 11.06 -16.28 16.01
C ILE A 291 10.36 -17.00 14.85
N ALA A 292 10.71 -16.69 13.61
CA ALA A 292 10.19 -17.36 12.42
C ALA A 292 10.58 -18.85 12.38
N LYS A 293 11.84 -19.18 12.70
CA LYS A 293 12.34 -20.55 12.76
C LYS A 293 11.60 -21.39 13.81
N GLN A 294 11.26 -20.80 14.95
CA GLN A 294 10.44 -21.47 15.99
C GLN A 294 8.93 -21.43 15.69
N ARG A 295 8.52 -20.81 14.58
CA ARG A 295 7.12 -20.64 14.14
C ARG A 295 6.22 -20.07 15.24
N CYS A 296 6.76 -19.14 16.03
CA CYS A 296 6.06 -18.49 17.13
C CYS A 296 5.95 -16.99 16.91
N ALA A 297 5.81 -16.53 15.65
CA ALA A 297 5.54 -15.13 15.37
C ALA A 297 4.18 -14.72 15.97
N PRO A 298 4.08 -13.55 16.63
CA PRO A 298 2.80 -13.03 17.10
C PRO A 298 1.92 -12.63 15.92
N ALA A 299 0.69 -12.16 16.19
CA ALA A 299 -0.24 -11.71 15.15
C ALA A 299 0.45 -10.72 14.19
N SER A 300 1.19 -9.76 14.73
CA SER A 300 2.06 -8.87 13.95
C SER A 300 3.38 -8.63 14.70
N ILE A 301 4.48 -8.66 13.95
CA ILE A 301 5.82 -8.27 14.39
C ILE A 301 6.47 -7.42 13.30
N ARG A 302 6.88 -6.20 13.64
CA ARG A 302 7.47 -5.26 12.68
C ARG A 302 8.74 -4.65 13.24
N LEU A 303 9.89 -4.87 12.61
CA LEU A 303 11.18 -4.31 13.02
C LEU A 303 11.50 -3.05 12.22
N VAL A 304 11.53 -1.89 12.87
CA VAL A 304 11.88 -0.62 12.25
C VAL A 304 13.33 -0.27 12.49
N ASP A 305 14.01 0.28 11.47
CA ASP A 305 15.36 0.82 11.63
C ASP A 305 15.36 2.13 12.45
N ASN A 306 16.56 2.64 12.75
CA ASN A 306 16.74 3.79 13.62
C ASN A 306 16.04 5.05 13.08
N ALA A 307 16.09 5.29 11.77
CA ALA A 307 15.50 6.47 11.15
C ALA A 307 13.97 6.48 11.33
N GLN A 308 13.32 5.33 11.17
CA GLN A 308 11.89 5.19 11.49
C GLN A 308 11.60 5.31 12.99
N PHE A 309 12.45 4.77 13.86
CA PHE A 309 12.31 4.95 15.30
C PHE A 309 12.35 6.45 15.70
N GLN A 310 13.29 7.21 15.16
CA GLN A 310 13.40 8.66 15.38
C GLN A 310 12.17 9.40 14.84
N PHE A 311 11.69 9.04 13.65
CA PHE A 311 10.46 9.62 13.09
C PHE A 311 9.24 9.38 13.98
N GLY A 312 9.05 8.14 14.45
CA GLY A 312 7.94 7.84 15.36
C GLY A 312 8.04 8.56 16.71
N HIS A 313 9.25 8.92 17.16
CA HIS A 313 9.43 9.81 18.31
C HIS A 313 8.98 11.25 18.02
N ALA A 314 9.24 11.76 16.80
CA ALA A 314 8.81 13.09 16.38
C ALA A 314 7.28 13.24 16.29
N LEU A 315 6.55 12.13 16.15
CA LEU A 315 5.09 12.07 16.14
C LEU A 315 4.44 11.98 17.53
N LYS A 316 5.18 12.14 18.63
CA LYS A 316 4.60 12.10 19.99
C LYS A 316 3.81 13.37 20.31
N PRO A 317 2.56 13.25 20.80
CA PRO A 317 1.73 14.42 21.10
C PRO A 317 2.12 15.13 22.40
N GLN A 318 1.82 16.42 22.49
CA GLN A 318 2.17 17.31 23.62
C GLN A 318 1.54 16.94 24.98
N VAL A 319 0.60 15.98 25.03
CA VAL A 319 -0.03 15.50 26.29
C VAL A 319 0.99 14.80 27.22
N ALA A 320 2.18 14.47 26.70
CA ALA A 320 3.37 14.21 27.50
C ALA A 320 3.91 15.54 28.10
N SER A 321 3.18 16.09 29.07
CA SER A 321 3.41 17.41 29.66
C SER A 321 4.52 17.38 30.72
N ILE A 322 5.60 18.15 30.51
CA ILE A 322 6.53 18.74 31.51
C ILE A 322 7.35 17.76 32.39
N PHE A 323 6.85 16.58 32.77
CA PHE A 323 7.59 15.51 33.42
C PHE A 323 8.44 14.67 32.45
N THR A 324 8.10 14.70 31.16
CA THR A 324 8.75 13.92 30.11
C THR A 324 10.06 14.49 29.60
N SER A 325 10.29 15.81 29.66
CA SER A 325 11.60 16.38 29.33
C SER A 325 12.69 15.96 30.33
N PHE A 326 12.32 15.87 31.62
CA PHE A 326 13.17 15.31 32.68
C PHE A 326 13.41 13.79 32.47
N LEU A 327 12.38 13.05 32.06
CA LEU A 327 12.46 11.63 31.71
C LEU A 327 13.18 11.35 30.38
N ASP A 328 13.18 12.25 29.41
CA ASP A 328 13.88 12.10 28.14
C ASP A 328 15.37 12.46 28.28
N GLY A 329 15.71 13.41 29.16
CA GLY A 329 17.07 13.60 29.66
C GLY A 329 17.58 12.38 30.45
N LEU A 330 16.75 11.82 31.34
CA LEU A 330 17.03 10.59 32.08
C LEU A 330 17.08 9.34 31.17
N LYS A 331 16.29 9.26 30.10
CA LYS A 331 16.35 8.15 29.12
C LYS A 331 17.58 8.27 28.24
N LYS A 332 17.91 9.46 27.74
CA LYS A 332 19.15 9.68 27.00
C LYS A 332 20.35 9.33 27.88
N PHE A 333 20.31 9.69 29.16
CA PHE A 333 21.30 9.30 30.17
C PHE A 333 21.29 7.79 30.51
N TYR A 334 20.13 7.15 30.64
CA TYR A 334 20.01 5.72 30.99
C TYR A 334 20.38 4.80 29.82
N ILE A 335 20.00 5.17 28.59
CA ILE A 335 20.32 4.46 27.35
C ILE A 335 21.83 4.55 27.05
N THR A 336 22.41 5.74 27.17
CA THR A 336 23.85 5.95 26.85
C THR A 336 24.79 5.53 27.98
N LYS A 337 24.42 5.75 29.26
CA LYS A 337 25.33 5.56 30.40
C LYS A 337 25.13 4.25 31.17
N PHE A 338 23.93 3.64 31.13
CA PHE A 338 23.60 2.43 31.89
C PHE A 338 23.38 1.18 31.04
N LYS A 339 23.06 1.32 29.74
CA LYS A 339 22.87 0.19 28.80
C LYS A 339 23.81 0.20 27.58
N GLY A 340 24.57 1.27 27.35
CA GLY A 340 25.61 1.34 26.32
C GLY A 340 25.10 1.27 24.87
N PHE A 341 23.83 1.58 24.60
CA PHE A 341 23.31 1.61 23.23
C PHE A 341 23.65 2.93 22.54
N ASP A 342 24.09 2.85 21.28
CA ASP A 342 24.17 4.03 20.42
C ASP A 342 22.75 4.44 19.98
N PRO A 343 22.27 5.64 20.37
CA PRO A 343 20.94 6.12 19.97
C PRO A 343 20.78 6.29 18.46
N ASN A 344 21.86 6.28 17.68
CA ASN A 344 21.83 6.37 16.22
C ASN A 344 21.79 4.99 15.52
N GLU A 345 22.05 3.90 16.24
CA GLU A 345 22.05 2.55 15.69
C GLU A 345 20.87 1.70 16.16
N LEU A 346 20.33 2.02 17.35
CA LEU A 346 19.27 1.21 17.95
C LEU A 346 18.05 1.07 17.03
N CYS A 347 17.38 -0.07 17.12
CA CYS A 347 16.19 -0.36 16.33
C CYS A 347 15.10 -0.96 17.22
N VAL A 348 13.85 -0.96 16.74
CA VAL A 348 12.70 -1.37 17.56
C VAL A 348 11.80 -2.31 16.79
N ALA A 349 11.43 -3.45 17.38
CA ALA A 349 10.31 -4.24 16.93
C ALA A 349 9.03 -3.87 17.69
N THR A 350 7.93 -3.66 16.98
CA THR A 350 6.58 -3.56 17.56
C THR A 350 5.88 -4.90 17.44
N LEU A 351 5.12 -5.27 18.47
CA LEU A 351 4.43 -6.54 18.59
C LEU A 351 2.94 -6.32 18.84
N LEU A 352 2.12 -7.16 18.22
CA LEU A 352 0.70 -7.31 18.53
C LEU A 352 0.38 -8.78 18.66
N PHE A 353 -0.17 -9.16 19.80
CA PHE A 353 -0.74 -10.47 20.08
C PHE A 353 -2.27 -10.33 20.18
N GLU A 354 -3.01 -11.31 19.68
CA GLU A 354 -4.46 -11.37 19.87
C GLU A 354 -4.96 -12.82 19.88
N GLY A 355 -6.03 -13.06 20.64
CA GLY A 355 -6.62 -14.38 20.85
C GLY A 355 -7.16 -14.54 22.27
N ASP A 356 -7.24 -15.78 22.76
CA ASP A 356 -7.62 -16.09 24.13
C ASP A 356 -6.58 -15.52 25.10
N ARG A 357 -7.02 -14.88 26.18
CA ARG A 357 -6.14 -14.11 27.08
C ARG A 357 -4.96 -14.92 27.61
N GLU A 358 -5.19 -16.16 28.06
CA GLU A 358 -4.14 -17.00 28.63
C GLU A 358 -3.06 -17.38 27.60
N LYS A 359 -3.48 -17.78 26.39
CA LYS A 359 -2.56 -18.11 25.29
C LYS A 359 -1.75 -16.89 24.86
N VAL A 360 -2.38 -15.72 24.79
CA VAL A 360 -1.68 -14.47 24.47
C VAL A 360 -0.56 -14.18 25.47
N LEU A 361 -0.81 -14.32 26.77
CA LEU A 361 0.21 -14.04 27.79
C LEU A 361 1.36 -15.08 27.78
N GLN A 362 1.05 -16.36 27.55
CA GLN A 362 2.07 -17.41 27.38
C GLN A 362 2.93 -17.17 26.14
N HIS A 363 2.29 -16.81 25.02
CA HIS A 363 2.97 -16.52 23.76
C HIS A 363 3.81 -15.24 23.83
N GLU A 364 3.30 -14.20 24.51
CA GLU A 364 4.05 -13.00 24.82
C GLU A 364 5.35 -13.37 25.55
N LYS A 365 5.25 -14.12 26.65
CA LYS A 365 6.44 -14.57 27.39
C LYS A 365 7.44 -15.30 26.50
N GLN A 366 7.01 -16.26 25.69
CA GLN A 366 7.88 -17.00 24.78
C GLN A 366 8.65 -16.07 23.82
N VAL A 367 7.96 -15.12 23.18
CA VAL A 367 8.57 -14.18 22.23
C VAL A 367 9.58 -13.28 22.94
N TYR A 368 9.26 -12.79 24.14
CA TYR A 368 10.18 -11.98 24.94
C TYR A 368 11.39 -12.78 25.45
N ASP A 369 11.23 -14.06 25.78
CA ASP A 369 12.32 -14.96 26.19
C ASP A 369 13.29 -15.24 25.02
N ILE A 370 12.76 -15.40 23.80
CA ILE A 370 13.59 -15.47 22.59
C ILE A 370 14.32 -14.15 22.39
N ALA A 371 13.58 -13.03 22.42
CA ALA A 371 14.15 -11.71 22.23
C ALA A 371 15.25 -11.41 23.25
N ALA A 372 15.11 -11.82 24.52
CA ALA A 372 16.11 -11.61 25.56
C ALA A 372 17.50 -12.14 25.20
N LYS A 373 17.60 -13.19 24.37
CA LYS A 373 18.87 -13.71 23.84
C LYS A 373 19.59 -12.73 22.89
N PHE A 374 18.87 -11.70 22.46
CA PHE A 374 19.30 -10.69 21.48
C PHE A 374 19.15 -9.24 22.02
N ARG A 375 18.70 -9.02 23.27
CA ARG A 375 18.03 -7.75 23.71
C ARG A 375 18.37 -7.23 25.12
N TYR A 376 17.92 -5.99 25.43
CA TYR A 376 17.24 -5.56 26.68
C TYR A 376 16.11 -4.49 26.46
N ASP A 377 15.10 -4.38 27.37
CA ASP A 377 13.70 -3.89 27.15
C ASP A 377 13.38 -2.37 27.17
N PHE A 378 12.33 -1.95 26.41
CA PHE A 378 11.56 -0.68 26.42
C PHE A 378 10.19 -0.81 25.67
N GLN A 379 9.20 0.06 25.98
CA GLN A 379 7.82 0.09 25.44
C GLN A 379 7.47 1.28 24.51
N GLY A 380 6.98 0.98 23.29
CA GLY A 380 5.92 1.65 22.50
C GLY A 380 6.23 2.88 21.62
N ILE A 381 5.91 2.80 20.31
CA ILE A 381 5.76 3.92 19.33
C ILE A 381 4.67 3.59 18.27
N LEU A 382 3.94 4.60 17.79
CA LEU A 382 2.89 4.54 16.75
C LEU A 382 3.37 5.21 15.44
N PHE A 383 2.88 4.78 14.27
CA PHE A 383 3.20 5.36 12.95
C PHE A 383 1.96 5.88 12.22
N LEU A 384 2.12 6.99 11.48
CA LEU A 384 1.08 7.66 10.69
C LEU A 384 1.61 8.11 9.32
N ILE A 385 0.70 8.22 8.36
CA ILE A 385 0.94 8.61 6.97
C ILE A 385 1.01 10.15 6.87
N TRP A 386 2.09 10.69 6.30
CA TRP A 386 2.37 12.14 6.22
C TRP A 386 2.56 12.66 4.78
N SER A 387 2.33 11.83 3.76
CA SER A 387 2.68 12.13 2.37
C SER A 387 2.05 13.43 1.83
N ASP A 388 0.77 13.70 2.13
CA ASP A 388 0.10 14.95 1.74
C ASP A 388 0.78 16.19 2.37
N LEU A 389 1.27 16.07 3.60
CA LEU A 389 1.97 17.17 4.28
C LEU A 389 3.32 17.45 3.61
N GLY A 390 4.04 16.40 3.21
CA GLY A 390 5.32 16.54 2.52
C GLY A 390 5.19 17.36 1.24
N LEU A 391 4.17 17.06 0.43
CA LEU A 391 3.91 17.74 -0.85
C LEU A 391 3.69 19.25 -0.71
N ASP A 392 3.03 19.69 0.36
CA ASP A 392 2.84 21.11 0.64
C ASP A 392 4.17 21.86 0.89
N TYR A 393 5.24 21.15 1.24
CA TYR A 393 6.55 21.70 1.65
C TYR A 393 7.72 21.19 0.80
N TYR A 394 7.49 20.97 -0.50
CA TYR A 394 8.50 20.53 -1.47
C TYR A 394 9.16 19.18 -1.15
N ILE A 395 8.49 18.32 -0.38
CA ILE A 395 8.95 16.96 -0.12
C ILE A 395 8.10 15.98 -0.92
N ILE A 396 8.76 15.20 -1.76
CA ILE A 396 8.14 14.06 -2.43
C ILE A 396 8.70 12.77 -1.87
N GLY A 397 7.87 11.73 -1.86
CA GLY A 397 8.28 10.42 -1.41
C GLY A 397 7.18 9.39 -1.50
N GLU A 398 7.57 8.13 -1.46
CA GLU A 398 6.69 6.99 -1.53
C GLU A 398 7.28 5.85 -0.72
N SER A 399 6.46 4.85 -0.47
CA SER A 399 6.91 3.56 0.00
C SER A 399 6.98 2.54 -1.13
N PHE A 400 7.93 1.64 -1.01
CA PHE A 400 8.04 0.47 -1.88
C PHE A 400 8.56 -0.72 -1.08
N GLU A 401 8.40 -1.90 -1.63
CA GLU A 401 8.52 -3.13 -0.86
C GLU A 401 9.10 -4.27 -1.70
N THR A 402 9.60 -5.29 -1.01
CA THR A 402 10.05 -6.55 -1.59
C THR A 402 9.93 -7.70 -0.57
N SER A 403 9.97 -8.93 -1.05
CA SER A 403 10.24 -10.11 -0.23
C SER A 403 11.63 -10.66 -0.54
N VAL A 404 12.33 -11.18 0.46
CA VAL A 404 13.73 -11.59 0.30
C VAL A 404 14.08 -12.77 1.22
N PRO A 405 14.93 -13.71 0.79
CA PRO A 405 15.48 -14.76 1.66
C PRO A 405 16.21 -14.20 2.88
N TRP A 406 16.17 -14.94 4.00
CA TRP A 406 16.71 -14.49 5.29
C TRP A 406 18.18 -14.08 5.26
N ASP A 407 19.01 -14.78 4.50
CA ASP A 407 20.45 -14.54 4.36
C ASP A 407 20.79 -13.27 3.56
N ARG A 408 19.81 -12.69 2.88
CA ARG A 408 19.99 -11.50 2.02
C ARG A 408 19.38 -10.22 2.61
N VAL A 409 18.59 -10.32 3.68
CA VAL A 409 17.85 -9.17 4.27
C VAL A 409 18.75 -7.99 4.60
N ILE A 410 19.86 -8.22 5.31
CA ILE A 410 20.75 -7.14 5.79
C ILE A 410 21.44 -6.45 4.62
N ASP A 411 22.03 -7.22 3.71
CA ASP A 411 22.74 -6.69 2.55
C ASP A 411 21.77 -5.93 1.64
N LEU A 412 20.58 -6.46 1.37
CA LEU A 412 19.55 -5.79 0.59
C LEU A 412 19.16 -4.45 1.24
N CYS A 413 18.84 -4.43 2.54
CA CYS A 413 18.47 -3.19 3.23
C CYS A 413 19.57 -2.13 3.18
N ARG A 414 20.84 -2.51 3.36
CA ARG A 414 21.97 -1.58 3.31
C ARG A 414 22.18 -1.06 1.88
N ASN A 415 22.30 -1.96 0.91
CA ASN A 415 22.67 -1.62 -0.46
C ASN A 415 21.58 -0.79 -1.15
N VAL A 416 20.30 -1.09 -0.92
CA VAL A 416 19.18 -0.29 -1.45
C VAL A 416 19.17 1.12 -0.87
N LYS A 417 19.39 1.28 0.45
CA LYS A 417 19.47 2.61 1.07
C LYS A 417 20.65 3.41 0.54
N GLU A 418 21.81 2.78 0.39
CA GLU A 418 23.01 3.40 -0.19
C GLU A 418 22.81 3.77 -1.66
N ARG A 419 22.15 2.92 -2.46
CA ARG A 419 21.80 3.20 -3.86
C ARG A 419 20.96 4.47 -3.96
N ILE A 420 19.92 4.60 -3.14
CA ILE A 420 19.06 5.78 -3.12
C ILE A 420 19.85 7.04 -2.80
N VAL A 421 20.69 7.02 -1.76
CA VAL A 421 21.52 8.17 -1.38
C VAL A 421 22.46 8.58 -2.52
N ARG A 422 23.08 7.60 -3.18
CA ARG A 422 23.98 7.83 -4.32
C ARG A 422 23.25 8.45 -5.51
N GLU A 423 22.13 7.85 -5.93
CA GLU A 423 21.33 8.34 -7.06
C GLU A 423 20.76 9.74 -6.80
N CYS A 424 20.30 10.03 -5.57
CA CYS A 424 19.88 11.37 -5.20
C CYS A 424 21.01 12.40 -5.37
N LYS A 425 22.21 12.08 -4.89
CA LYS A 425 23.38 12.96 -5.01
C LYS A 425 23.76 13.21 -6.47
N GLU A 426 23.79 12.15 -7.29
CA GLU A 426 24.13 12.23 -8.71
C GLU A 426 23.10 13.04 -9.51
N LYS A 427 21.82 13.00 -9.12
CA LYS A 427 20.74 13.77 -9.76
C LYS A 427 20.54 15.18 -9.19
N GLY A 428 21.46 15.65 -8.34
CA GLY A 428 21.47 17.03 -7.85
C GLY A 428 20.46 17.31 -6.72
N VAL A 429 19.98 16.29 -6.01
CA VAL A 429 19.19 16.50 -4.80
C VAL A 429 20.07 17.17 -3.74
N GLN A 430 19.65 18.34 -3.26
CA GLN A 430 20.48 19.22 -2.42
C GLN A 430 20.65 18.70 -0.98
N PHE A 431 19.65 17.98 -0.48
CA PHE A 431 19.60 17.45 0.89
C PHE A 431 19.70 15.93 0.86
N ALA A 432 20.25 15.34 1.93
CA ALA A 432 20.25 13.89 2.06
C ALA A 432 18.80 13.36 2.03
N PRO A 433 18.49 12.32 1.24
CA PRO A 433 17.15 11.77 1.22
C PRO A 433 16.84 11.04 2.54
N PHE A 434 15.57 11.05 2.93
CA PHE A 434 15.07 10.14 3.95
C PHE A 434 14.90 8.75 3.32
N SER A 435 15.89 7.89 3.54
CA SER A 435 15.91 6.50 3.08
C SER A 435 15.95 5.56 4.28
N THR A 436 14.86 4.84 4.50
CA THR A 436 14.66 4.00 5.70
C THR A 436 13.96 2.70 5.32
N CYS A 437 14.10 1.67 6.16
CA CYS A 437 13.45 0.39 5.98
C CYS A 437 12.88 -0.18 7.28
N ARG A 438 11.96 -1.12 7.12
CA ARG A 438 11.47 -2.00 8.19
C ARG A 438 11.19 -3.40 7.67
N VAL A 439 11.36 -4.41 8.51
CA VAL A 439 10.83 -5.75 8.25
C VAL A 439 9.39 -5.79 8.73
N THR A 440 8.43 -6.04 7.83
CA THR A 440 7.00 -5.98 8.14
C THR A 440 6.35 -7.34 8.31
N GLN A 441 6.91 -8.37 7.68
CA GLN A 441 6.41 -9.74 7.74
C GLN A 441 7.57 -10.73 7.80
N THR A 442 7.32 -11.85 8.46
CA THR A 442 8.27 -12.95 8.60
C THR A 442 7.66 -14.24 8.06
N TYR A 443 8.43 -15.03 7.34
CA TYR A 443 8.05 -16.32 6.76
C TYR A 443 9.11 -17.35 7.13
N ASP A 444 8.81 -18.63 6.90
CA ASP A 444 9.81 -19.70 7.05
C ASP A 444 11.04 -19.41 6.18
N ALA A 445 10.83 -19.02 4.92
CA ALA A 445 11.89 -18.86 3.93
C ALA A 445 12.53 -17.45 3.87
N GLY A 446 11.92 -16.44 4.51
CA GLY A 446 12.40 -15.06 4.36
C GLY A 446 11.52 -14.02 5.04
N ALA A 447 11.63 -12.79 4.56
CA ALA A 447 10.95 -11.63 5.14
C ALA A 447 10.39 -10.69 4.08
N CYS A 448 9.35 -9.93 4.43
CA CYS A 448 8.98 -8.73 3.69
C CYS A 448 9.76 -7.54 4.23
N VAL A 449 10.44 -6.81 3.35
CA VAL A 449 11.11 -5.55 3.66
C VAL A 449 10.31 -4.42 3.01
N TYR A 450 10.06 -3.37 3.78
CA TYR A 450 9.30 -2.21 3.37
C TYR A 450 10.15 -0.96 3.56
N PHE A 451 10.35 -0.21 2.47
CA PHE A 451 11.15 1.00 2.44
C PHE A 451 10.26 2.24 2.39
N TYR A 452 10.77 3.34 2.93
CA TYR A 452 10.30 4.68 2.59
C TYR A 452 11.47 5.46 2.01
N PHE A 453 11.18 6.18 0.92
CA PHE A 453 12.09 7.10 0.27
C PHE A 453 11.39 8.45 0.13
N ALA A 454 12.00 9.50 0.66
CA ALA A 454 11.54 10.87 0.45
C ALA A 454 12.72 11.84 0.31
N PHE A 455 12.54 12.92 -0.45
CA PHE A 455 13.54 13.97 -0.58
C PHE A 455 12.91 15.33 -0.88
N ASN A 456 13.67 16.37 -0.59
CA ASN A 456 13.32 17.74 -0.93
C ASN A 456 13.75 18.05 -2.36
N TYR A 457 12.78 18.42 -3.19
CA TYR A 457 13.02 18.62 -4.62
C TYR A 457 13.26 20.08 -5.02
N ARG A 458 13.44 21.00 -4.06
CA ARG A 458 13.76 22.39 -4.38
C ARG A 458 15.01 22.48 -5.25
N GLY A 459 14.90 23.25 -6.33
CA GLY A 459 15.97 23.41 -7.31
C GLY A 459 16.03 22.32 -8.38
N ILE A 460 15.14 21.32 -8.34
CA ILE A 460 15.02 20.29 -9.38
C ILE A 460 13.90 20.69 -10.35
N SER A 461 14.20 20.68 -11.65
CA SER A 461 13.27 21.10 -12.70
C SER A 461 12.14 20.09 -12.95
N ASP A 462 12.46 18.80 -12.98
CA ASP A 462 11.51 17.71 -13.18
C ASP A 462 11.57 16.71 -12.01
N PRO A 463 10.92 17.03 -10.89
CA PRO A 463 11.06 16.26 -9.65
C PRO A 463 10.42 14.87 -9.73
N VAL A 464 9.34 14.72 -10.50
CA VAL A 464 8.66 13.43 -10.68
C VAL A 464 9.55 12.49 -11.49
N HIS A 465 10.13 12.96 -12.59
CA HIS A 465 11.03 12.13 -13.39
C HIS A 465 12.30 11.72 -12.62
N VAL A 466 12.87 12.64 -11.84
CA VAL A 466 14.01 12.32 -10.97
C VAL A 466 13.63 11.25 -9.94
N TYR A 467 12.47 11.36 -9.31
CA TYR A 467 11.96 10.33 -8.40
C TYR A 467 11.81 8.97 -9.09
N GLU A 468 11.18 8.91 -10.27
CA GLU A 468 10.97 7.67 -11.03
C GLU A 468 12.29 6.98 -11.37
N GLN A 469 13.31 7.74 -11.77
CA GLN A 469 14.63 7.18 -12.03
C GLN A 469 15.27 6.59 -10.78
N ILE A 470 15.10 7.23 -9.61
CA ILE A 470 15.65 6.75 -8.34
C ILE A 470 14.90 5.52 -7.83
N GLU A 471 13.55 5.48 -7.92
CA GLU A 471 12.77 4.28 -7.56
C GLU A 471 13.14 3.11 -8.47
N ARG A 472 13.28 3.35 -9.78
CA ARG A 472 13.74 2.34 -10.74
C ARG A 472 15.12 1.79 -10.36
N ALA A 473 16.07 2.66 -10.03
CA ALA A 473 17.40 2.26 -9.57
C ALA A 473 17.36 1.46 -8.24
N ALA A 474 16.48 1.85 -7.32
CA ALA A 474 16.24 1.10 -6.08
C ALA A 474 15.63 -0.28 -6.37
N ARG A 475 14.75 -0.39 -7.37
CA ARG A 475 14.17 -1.67 -7.81
C ARG A 475 15.23 -2.59 -8.42
N GLU A 476 16.08 -2.07 -9.29
CA GLU A 476 17.22 -2.81 -9.86
C GLU A 476 18.14 -3.34 -8.74
N GLU A 477 18.41 -2.51 -7.74
CA GLU A 477 19.21 -2.90 -6.57
C GLU A 477 18.52 -3.98 -5.74
N ILE A 478 17.20 -3.90 -5.53
CA ILE A 478 16.42 -4.96 -4.87
C ILE A 478 16.60 -6.29 -5.61
N LEU A 479 16.41 -6.31 -6.93
CA LEU A 479 16.51 -7.52 -7.74
C LEU A 479 17.94 -8.08 -7.73
N ALA A 480 18.95 -7.23 -7.86
CA ALA A 480 20.37 -7.62 -7.79
C ALA A 480 20.77 -8.22 -6.42
N ASN A 481 20.10 -7.80 -5.34
CA ASN A 481 20.32 -8.35 -4.00
C ASN A 481 19.45 -9.59 -3.70
N GLY A 482 18.66 -10.07 -4.65
CA GLY A 482 17.84 -11.28 -4.53
C GLY A 482 16.47 -11.04 -3.89
N GLY A 483 15.99 -9.79 -3.86
CA GLY A 483 14.62 -9.48 -3.51
C GLY A 483 13.66 -9.73 -4.67
N SER A 484 12.39 -9.97 -4.37
CA SER A 484 11.31 -10.10 -5.36
C SER A 484 10.92 -8.75 -5.97
N LEU A 485 10.28 -8.80 -7.14
CA LEU A 485 9.72 -7.62 -7.81
C LEU A 485 8.69 -6.89 -6.95
N SER A 486 7.85 -7.63 -6.23
CA SER A 486 6.88 -7.16 -5.26
C SER A 486 6.51 -8.29 -4.30
N HIS A 487 6.15 -7.97 -3.07
CA HIS A 487 5.47 -8.86 -2.13
C HIS A 487 3.95 -8.63 -2.14
N HIS A 488 3.46 -7.39 -2.22
CA HIS A 488 2.02 -7.10 -2.10
C HIS A 488 1.51 -5.83 -2.81
N HIS A 489 2.37 -4.94 -3.29
CA HIS A 489 1.92 -3.80 -4.10
C HIS A 489 1.47 -4.21 -5.52
N GLY A 490 1.90 -5.39 -5.98
CA GLY A 490 1.64 -5.86 -7.33
C GLY A 490 2.57 -5.22 -8.36
N VAL A 491 2.27 -5.48 -9.62
CA VAL A 491 3.11 -5.09 -10.77
C VAL A 491 2.50 -3.90 -11.49
N GLY A 492 1.20 -3.95 -11.75
CA GLY A 492 0.46 -2.96 -12.52
C GLY A 492 1.13 -2.65 -13.86
N LYS A 493 1.24 -1.35 -14.14
CA LYS A 493 2.06 -0.82 -15.24
C LYS A 493 3.46 -0.46 -14.77
N LEU A 494 3.60 -0.04 -13.51
CA LEU A 494 4.84 0.50 -12.94
C LEU A 494 6.02 -0.48 -13.03
N ARG A 495 5.77 -1.77 -12.80
CA ARG A 495 6.84 -2.79 -12.71
C ARG A 495 6.88 -3.76 -13.88
N LYS A 496 6.07 -3.50 -14.91
CA LYS A 496 5.85 -4.40 -16.05
C LYS A 496 7.14 -4.78 -16.78
N GLN A 497 8.11 -3.87 -16.87
CA GLN A 497 9.38 -4.10 -17.59
C GLN A 497 10.22 -5.25 -17.01
N TRP A 498 10.09 -5.58 -15.72
CA TRP A 498 10.84 -6.66 -15.06
C TRP A 498 10.10 -7.99 -15.01
N MET A 499 8.87 -8.06 -15.54
CA MET A 499 8.06 -9.29 -15.50
C MET A 499 8.74 -10.46 -16.20
N LYS A 500 9.29 -10.20 -17.39
CA LYS A 500 9.97 -11.20 -18.20
C LYS A 500 11.11 -11.90 -17.42
N GLU A 501 11.92 -11.12 -16.73
CA GLU A 501 13.03 -11.61 -15.91
C GLU A 501 12.54 -12.30 -14.62
N SER A 502 11.40 -11.86 -14.07
CA SER A 502 10.85 -12.38 -12.82
C SER A 502 10.16 -13.73 -12.95
N ILE A 503 9.48 -13.99 -14.08
CA ILE A 503 8.66 -15.21 -14.27
C ILE A 503 8.98 -16.00 -15.54
N SER A 504 10.06 -15.66 -16.26
CA SER A 504 10.48 -16.22 -17.55
C SER A 504 9.54 -15.94 -18.73
N ASP A 505 10.07 -16.06 -19.95
CA ASP A 505 9.33 -15.90 -21.20
C ASP A 505 8.16 -16.87 -21.32
N VAL A 506 8.35 -18.11 -20.88
CA VAL A 506 7.31 -19.14 -20.89
C VAL A 506 6.21 -18.81 -19.89
N GLY A 507 6.56 -18.38 -18.66
CA GLY A 507 5.59 -17.96 -17.67
C GLY A 507 4.77 -16.75 -18.12
N LEU A 508 5.43 -15.76 -18.75
CA LEU A 508 4.75 -14.62 -19.35
C LEU A 508 3.82 -15.05 -20.50
N GLY A 509 4.26 -15.99 -21.33
CA GLY A 509 3.45 -16.61 -22.39
C GLY A 509 2.22 -17.35 -21.85
N MET A 510 2.34 -18.04 -20.71
CA MET A 510 1.22 -18.67 -20.03
C MET A 510 0.18 -17.63 -19.57
N LEU A 511 0.61 -16.55 -18.92
CA LEU A 511 -0.30 -15.46 -18.53
C LEU A 511 -1.01 -14.86 -19.74
N LYS A 512 -0.26 -14.62 -20.83
CA LYS A 512 -0.80 -14.11 -22.09
C LYS A 512 -1.84 -15.05 -22.71
N SER A 513 -1.59 -16.36 -22.72
CA SER A 513 -2.54 -17.34 -23.26
C SER A 513 -3.87 -17.36 -22.50
N VAL A 514 -3.81 -17.19 -21.17
CA VAL A 514 -5.02 -17.09 -20.33
C VAL A 514 -5.78 -15.81 -20.67
N LYS A 515 -5.09 -14.68 -20.75
CA LYS A 515 -5.68 -13.39 -21.15
C LYS A 515 -6.36 -13.47 -22.51
N GLU A 516 -5.68 -14.00 -23.53
CA GLU A 516 -6.22 -14.12 -24.89
C GLU A 516 -7.43 -15.06 -24.96
N TYR A 517 -7.49 -16.09 -24.12
CA TYR A 517 -8.63 -17.00 -24.07
C TYR A 517 -9.87 -16.37 -23.39
N VAL A 518 -9.70 -15.74 -22.22
CA VAL A 518 -10.83 -15.21 -21.44
C VAL A 518 -11.30 -13.85 -21.95
N ASP A 519 -10.39 -13.05 -22.51
CA ASP A 519 -10.67 -11.70 -23.02
C ASP A 519 -9.94 -11.44 -24.37
N PRO A 520 -10.39 -12.09 -25.46
CA PRO A 520 -9.74 -12.02 -26.76
C PRO A 520 -9.77 -10.63 -27.41
N ASN A 521 -10.76 -9.79 -27.05
CA ASN A 521 -10.91 -8.43 -27.59
C ASN A 521 -10.31 -7.37 -26.67
N ASN A 522 -9.62 -7.78 -25.60
CA ASN A 522 -9.04 -6.89 -24.60
C ASN A 522 -10.06 -5.85 -24.08
N ILE A 523 -11.26 -6.29 -23.73
CA ILE A 523 -12.28 -5.50 -23.04
C ILE A 523 -11.71 -5.00 -21.72
N PHE A 524 -11.05 -5.85 -20.94
CA PHE A 524 -10.35 -5.48 -19.71
C PHE A 524 -8.97 -4.89 -20.02
N GLY A 525 -8.98 -3.65 -20.49
CA GLY A 525 -7.88 -3.02 -21.22
C GLY A 525 -6.97 -2.09 -20.42
N ASN A 526 -6.82 -2.28 -19.10
CA ASN A 526 -5.93 -1.44 -18.28
C ASN A 526 -4.42 -1.64 -18.59
N ARG A 527 -4.07 -2.71 -19.32
CA ARG A 527 -2.71 -3.10 -19.76
C ARG A 527 -1.71 -3.36 -18.62
N ASN A 528 -2.20 -3.77 -17.46
CA ASN A 528 -1.36 -4.24 -16.37
C ASN A 528 -0.74 -5.60 -16.73
N LEU A 529 0.40 -5.93 -16.13
CA LEU A 529 1.14 -7.20 -16.29
C LEU A 529 1.76 -7.45 -17.68
N LEU A 530 0.97 -7.40 -18.75
CA LEU A 530 1.27 -7.88 -20.11
C LEU A 530 1.24 -6.79 -21.16
#